data_AF-A0A5E4K0B0-F1
#
_entry.id   AF-A0A5E4K0B0-F1
#
_cell.length_a   1.000
_cell.length_b   1.000
_cell.length_c   1.000
_cell.angle_alpha   90.00
_cell.angle_beta   90.00
_cell.angle_gamma   90.00
#
_symmetry.space_group_name_H-M   'P 1'
#
loop_
_entity.id
_entity.type
_entity.pdbx_description
1 polymer ?
#
loop_
_entity_poly.entity_id
_entity_poly.type
_entity_poly.pdbx_seq_one_letter_code
_entity_poly.pdbx_strand_id
1 'polypeptide(L)' 'MGKIVVKKVIQRKPGHLYYVDGAGNVCEAVMARGGKKKKKKK' A
#
# COMPACT_ATOMS: atom_id res chain seq x y z
N MET A 1 -14.30 3.89 22.42
CA MET A 1 -13.01 3.19 22.18
C MET A 1 -13.17 2.26 20.99
N GLY A 2 -12.26 2.31 20.02
CA GLY A 2 -12.30 1.38 18.88
C GLY A 2 -11.92 -0.03 19.31
N LYS A 3 -12.58 -1.05 18.76
CA LYS A 3 -12.24 -2.47 18.98
C LYS A 3 -11.68 -3.08 17.70
N ILE A 4 -10.64 -3.92 17.83
CA ILE A 4 -10.12 -4.70 16.69
C ILE A 4 -11.09 -5.85 16.45
N VAL A 5 -11.74 -5.86 15.28
CA VAL A 5 -12.72 -6.91 14.92
C VAL A 5 -12.02 -8.14 14.34
N VAL A 6 -10.95 -7.95 13.55
CA VAL A 6 -10.20 -9.03 12.91
C VAL A 6 -8.70 -8.70 12.90
N LYS A 7 -7.86 -9.69 13.22
CA LYS A 7 -6.39 -9.59 13.12
C LYS A 7 -5.92 -10.28 11.84
N LYS A 8 -4.77 -9.83 11.31
CA LYS A 8 -4.07 -10.49 10.18
C LYS A 8 -4.93 -10.65 8.90
N VAL A 9 -5.76 -9.65 8.60
CA VAL A 9 -6.66 -9.65 7.43
C VAL A 9 -5.90 -9.76 6.10
N ILE A 10 -4.63 -9.35 6.07
CA ILE A 10 -3.74 -9.47 4.92
C ILE A 10 -2.36 -9.99 5.31
N GLN A 11 -1.72 -10.67 4.37
CA GLN A 11 -0.28 -10.95 4.41
C GLN A 11 0.46 -9.88 3.62
N ARG A 12 1.38 -9.16 4.27
CA ARG A 12 2.13 -8.07 3.63
C ARG A 12 3.33 -8.63 2.87
N LYS A 13 3.43 -8.26 1.60
CA LYS A 13 4.56 -8.62 0.74
C LYS A 13 5.67 -7.57 0.86
N PRO A 14 6.95 -7.99 0.86
CA PRO A 14 8.06 -7.06 0.86
C PRO A 14 8.05 -6.21 -0.41
N GLY A 15 8.26 -4.89 -0.28
CA GLY A 15 8.26 -3.96 -1.42
C GLY A 15 6.90 -3.46 -1.89
N HIS A 16 5.83 -3.74 -1.14
CA HIS A 16 4.49 -3.22 -1.40
C HIS A 16 4.04 -2.26 -0.30
N LEU A 17 3.39 -1.16 -0.70
CA LEU A 17 2.70 -0.22 0.15
C LEU A 17 1.25 -0.70 0.35
N TYR A 18 0.80 -0.71 1.60
CA TYR A 18 -0.57 -1.05 1.97
C TYR A 18 -1.24 0.14 2.64
N TYR A 19 -2.41 0.55 2.16
CA TYR A 19 -3.17 1.68 2.69
C TYR A 19 -4.67 1.42 2.64
N VAL A 20 -5.45 2.26 3.34
CA VAL A 20 -6.91 2.24 3.30
C VAL A 20 -7.38 3.40 2.45
N ASP A 21 -8.23 3.15 1.46
CA ASP A 21 -8.80 4.19 0.60
C ASP A 21 -10.02 4.87 1.27
N GLY A 22 -10.58 5.89 0.62
CA GLY A 22 -11.76 6.60 1.13
C GLY A 22 -13.03 5.74 1.19
N ALA A 23 -13.08 4.62 0.48
CA ALA A 23 -14.16 3.65 0.52
C ALA A 23 -13.96 2.58 1.61
N GLY A 24 -12.83 2.61 2.34
CA GLY A 24 -12.51 1.68 3.41
C GLY A 24 -11.87 0.37 2.95
N ASN A 25 -11.43 0.27 1.68
CA ASN A 25 -10.77 -0.92 1.16
C ASN A 25 -9.28 -0.92 1.52
N VAL A 26 -8.72 -2.11 1.71
CA VAL A 26 -7.27 -2.30 1.82
C VAL A 26 -6.67 -2.43 0.42
N CYS A 27 -5.86 -1.45 0.01
CA CYS A 27 -5.21 -1.43 -1.30
C CYS A 27 -3.73 -1.82 -1.20
N GLU A 28 -3.19 -2.41 -2.27
CA GLU A 28 -1.78 -2.77 -2.43
C GLU A 28 -1.18 -2.00 -3.62
N ALA A 29 -0.01 -1.39 -3.43
CA ALA A 29 0.73 -0.71 -4.49
C ALA A 29 2.22 -1.07 -4.46
N VAL A 30 2.85 -1.26 -5.62
CA VAL A 30 4.31 -1.52 -5.69
C VAL A 30 5.06 -0.25 -5.30
N MET A 31 5.97 -0.35 -4.33
CA MET A 31 6.74 0.80 -3.88
C MET A 31 7.67 1.30 -4.99
N ALA A 32 7.69 2.61 -5.20
CA ALA A 32 8.70 3.25 -6.03
C ALA A 32 10.04 3.22 -5.29
N ARG A 33 10.80 2.13 -5.46
CA ARG A 33 12.19 2.07 -5.00
C ARG A 33 13.01 3.00 -5.88
N GLY A 34 13.71 3.96 -5.26
CA GLY A 34 14.62 4.85 -5.99
C GLY A 34 15.64 4.02 -6.78
N GLY A 35 15.73 4.25 -8.08
CA GLY A 35 16.59 3.42 -8.95
C GLY A 35 16.61 3.80 -10.42
N LYS A 36 15.58 4.50 -10.92
CA LYS A 36 15.62 5.17 -12.24
C LYS A 36 14.90 6.50 -12.16
N LYS A 37 15.60 7.60 -12.48
CA LYS A 37 14.96 8.90 -12.76
C LYS A 37 13.95 8.66 -13.90
N LYS A 38 12.64 8.83 -13.63
CA LYS A 38 11.65 8.87 -14.71
C LYS A 38 12.08 9.98 -15.68
N LYS A 39 12.35 9.64 -16.93
CA LYS A 39 12.54 10.66 -17.97
C LYS A 39 11.26 11.48 -18.04
N LYS A 40 11.38 12.80 -17.95
CA LYS A 40 10.25 13.72 -18.13
C LYS A 40 9.68 13.45 -19.53
N LYS A 41 8.42 12.99 -19.60
CA LYS A 41 7.71 12.91 -20.88
C LYS A 41 7.60 14.35 -21.39
N LYS A 42 8.09 14.61 -22.60
CA LYS A 42 7.83 15.87 -23.32
C LYS A 42 6.34 15.96 -23.61
#